data_AF-A0A661NHY1-F1
#
_entry.id   AF-A0A661NHY1-F1
#
_cell.length_a   1.000
_cell.length_b   1.000
_cell.length_c   1.000
_cell.angle_alpha   90.00
_cell.angle_beta   90.00
_cell.angle_gamma   90.00
#
_symmetry.space_group_name_H-M   'P 1'
#
loop_
_entity.id
_entity.type
_entity.pdbx_description
1 polymer ?
#
loop_
_entity_poly.entity_id
_entity_poly.type
_entity_poly.pdbx_seq_one_letter_code
_entity_poly.pdbx_strand_id
1 'polypeptide(L)' 'MLVSGGLITALVVLALGAAGCVTVRPEDKGLLAQPSMSFGSDGRTRAHDEHIFSNREGSYGAGGVSGGGCGCN' A
#
# COMPACT_ATOMS: atom_id res chain seq x y z
N MET A 1 -4.69 -29.71 36.01
CA MET A 1 -5.87 -29.31 35.21
C MET A 1 -5.71 -27.94 34.55
N LEU A 2 -5.35 -26.86 35.28
CA LEU A 2 -5.13 -25.53 34.66
C LEU A 2 -3.96 -25.49 33.66
N VAL A 3 -2.82 -26.11 33.97
CA VAL A 3 -1.62 -26.11 33.10
C VAL A 3 -1.88 -26.89 31.79
N SER A 4 -2.62 -28.00 31.89
CA SER A 4 -3.03 -28.84 30.77
C SER A 4 -3.99 -28.10 29.83
N GLY A 5 -4.93 -27.33 30.40
CA GLY A 5 -5.86 -26.49 29.64
C GLY A 5 -5.15 -25.38 28.88
N GLY A 6 -4.24 -24.65 29.54
CA GLY A 6 -3.48 -23.55 28.91
C GLY A 6 -2.58 -24.00 27.76
N LEU A 7 -1.98 -25.20 27.86
CA LEU A 7 -1.18 -25.78 26.78
C LEU A 7 -2.03 -26.07 25.54
N ILE A 8 -3.25 -26.60 25.74
CA ILE A 8 -4.18 -26.88 24.63
C ILE A 8 -4.60 -25.58 23.95
N THR A 9 -4.94 -24.54 24.71
CA THR A 9 -5.31 -23.23 24.13
C THR A 9 -4.17 -22.62 23.33
N ALA A 10 -2.93 -22.69 23.84
CA ALA A 10 -1.75 -22.17 23.14
C ALA A 10 -1.48 -22.92 21.82
N LEU A 11 -1.63 -24.25 21.82
CA LEU A 11 -1.48 -25.07 20.60
C LEU A 11 -2.55 -24.74 19.55
N VAL A 12 -3.80 -24.52 19.97
CA VAL A 12 -4.88 -24.13 19.06
C VAL A 12 -4.61 -22.77 18.41
N VAL A 13 -4.16 -21.78 19.19
CA VAL A 13 -3.82 -20.44 18.67
C VAL A 13 -2.66 -20.52 17.68
N LEU A 14 -1.62 -21.31 17.98
CA LEU A 14 -0.47 -21.48 17.11
C LEU A 14 -0.85 -22.15 15.78
N ALA A 15 -1.71 -23.17 15.82
CA ALA A 15 -2.19 -23.86 14.63
C ALA A 15 -3.02 -22.94 13.71
N LEU A 16 -3.86 -22.08 14.29
CA LEU A 16 -4.65 -21.10 13.53
C LEU A 16 -3.78 -20.02 12.87
N GLY A 17 -2.72 -19.57 13.54
CA GLY A 17 -1.78 -18.58 12.98
C GLY A 17 -0.95 -19.14 11.82
N ALA A 18 -0.59 -20.43 11.86
CA ALA A 18 0.20 -21.07 10.81
C ALA A 18 -0.58 -21.28 9.49
N ALA A 19 -1.91 -21.35 9.55
CA ALA A 19 -2.75 -21.55 8.37
C ALA A 19 -2.87 -20.32 7.45
N GLY A 20 -2.46 -19.12 7.92
CA GLY A 20 -2.57 -17.88 7.15
C GLY A 20 -1.41 -17.61 6.18
N CYS A 21 -0.25 -18.25 6.37
CA CYS A 21 0.93 -18.06 5.53
C CYS A 21 0.95 -19.08 4.39
N VAL A 22 0.12 -18.86 3.35
CA VAL A 22 0.16 -19.66 2.11
C VAL A 22 0.83 -18.88 0.99
N THR A 23 1.80 -19.50 0.33
CA THR A 23 2.43 -18.96 -0.88
C THR A 23 1.55 -19.23 -2.08
N VAL A 24 0.85 -18.18 -2.56
CA VAL A 24 -0.01 -18.26 -3.76
C VAL A 24 0.79 -17.98 -5.02
N ARG A 25 0.44 -18.68 -6.11
CA ARG A 25 1.11 -18.53 -7.41
C ARG A 25 0.77 -17.14 -7.98
N PRO A 26 1.68 -16.47 -8.72
CA PRO A 26 1.47 -15.11 -9.21
C PRO A 26 0.17 -14.92 -10.01
N GLU A 27 -0.23 -15.92 -10.79
CA GLU A 27 -1.46 -15.92 -11.57
C GLU A 27 -2.73 -15.93 -10.72
N ASP A 28 -2.70 -16.55 -9.53
CA ASP A 28 -3.83 -16.59 -8.60
C ASP A 28 -4.06 -15.20 -7.95
N LYS A 29 -3.04 -14.34 -7.96
CA LYS A 29 -3.14 -12.94 -7.49
C LYS A 29 -3.86 -12.03 -8.48
N GLY A 30 -3.95 -12.43 -9.75
CA GLY A 30 -4.57 -11.63 -10.81
C GLY A 30 -6.06 -11.37 -10.56
N LEU A 31 -6.76 -12.29 -9.88
CA LEU A 31 -8.17 -12.14 -9.51
C LEU A 31 -8.38 -11.28 -8.26
N LEU A 32 -7.34 -11.07 -7.44
CA LEU A 32 -7.39 -10.23 -6.24
C LEU A 32 -7.03 -8.77 -6.54
N ALA A 33 -6.25 -8.53 -7.60
CA ALA A 33 -5.88 -7.20 -8.04
C ALA A 33 -7.08 -6.54 -8.74
N GLN A 34 -7.79 -5.67 -8.03
CA GLN A 34 -8.85 -4.88 -8.63
C GLN A 34 -8.25 -3.87 -9.62
N PRO A 35 -8.98 -3.47 -10.70
CA PRO A 35 -8.49 -2.47 -11.65
C PRO A 35 -8.06 -1.15 -10.98
N SER A 36 -8.67 -0.79 -9.86
CA SER A 36 -8.32 0.38 -9.02
C SER A 36 -6.98 0.28 -8.31
N MET A 37 -6.41 -0.92 -8.16
CA MET A 37 -5.08 -1.14 -7.57
C MET A 37 -3.95 -0.91 -8.58
N SER A 38 -4.28 -0.67 -9.86
CA SER A 38 -3.29 -0.27 -10.85
C SER A 38 -2.92 1.21 -10.68
N PHE A 39 -1.62 1.49 -10.63
CA PHE A 39 -1.10 2.86 -10.50
C PHE A 39 -1.60 3.76 -11.63
N GLY A 40 -2.33 4.80 -11.24
CA GLY A 40 -2.95 5.74 -12.17
C GLY A 40 -3.97 5.09 -13.11
N SER A 41 -4.72 4.12 -12.60
CA SER A 41 -5.94 3.63 -13.27
C SER A 41 -7.01 4.72 -13.43
N ASP A 42 -6.94 5.78 -12.61
CA ASP A 42 -7.80 6.95 -12.67
C ASP A 42 -6.99 8.26 -12.72
N GLY A 43 -7.41 9.20 -13.57
CA GLY A 43 -6.74 10.52 -13.68
C GLY A 43 -6.82 11.36 -12.40
N ARG A 44 -7.78 11.05 -11.51
CA ARG A 44 -7.97 11.73 -10.22
C ARG A 44 -6.85 11.41 -9.22
N THR A 45 -6.43 10.15 -9.12
CA THR A 45 -5.32 9.77 -8.22
C THR A 45 -4.01 10.41 -8.68
N ARG A 46 -3.75 10.44 -9.99
CA ARG A 46 -2.57 11.16 -10.53
C ARG A 46 -2.57 12.65 -10.16
N ALA A 47 -3.68 13.35 -10.39
CA ALA A 47 -3.79 14.77 -10.04
C ALA A 47 -3.63 15.02 -8.52
N HIS A 48 -4.10 14.08 -7.69
CA HIS A 48 -3.94 14.15 -6.24
C HIS A 48 -2.48 13.95 -5.80
N ASP A 49 -1.80 12.96 -6.38
CA ASP A 49 -0.39 12.69 -6.13
C ASP A 49 0.49 13.88 -6.58
N GLU A 50 0.25 14.39 -7.79
CA GLU A 50 0.91 15.60 -8.32
C GLU A 50 0.71 16.81 -7.39
N HIS A 51 -0.49 16.99 -6.83
CA HIS A 51 -0.74 18.04 -5.85
C HIS A 51 0.07 17.85 -4.56
N ILE A 52 0.20 16.62 -4.05
CA ILE A 52 1.03 16.33 -2.86
C ILE A 52 2.50 16.60 -3.16
N PHE A 53 3.01 16.15 -4.31
CA PHE A 53 4.39 16.38 -4.73
C PHE A 53 4.67 17.87 -4.93
N SER A 54 3.78 18.60 -5.59
CA SER A 54 3.90 20.06 -5.77
C SER A 54 3.97 20.82 -4.44
N ASN A 55 3.20 20.39 -3.42
CA ASN A 55 3.25 21.04 -2.11
C ASN A 55 4.52 20.68 -1.33
N ARG A 56 4.99 19.44 -1.44
CA ARG A 56 6.22 18.99 -0.78
C ARG A 56 7.48 19.56 -1.41
N GLU A 57 7.49 19.64 -2.73
CA GLU A 57 8.67 19.95 -3.54
C GLU A 57 8.55 21.35 -4.14
N GLY A 58 7.73 22.25 -3.58
CA GLY A 58 7.34 23.56 -4.16
C GLY A 58 8.48 24.51 -4.59
N SER A 59 9.74 24.14 -4.43
CA SER A 59 10.93 24.82 -4.98
C SER A 59 11.58 24.10 -6.18
N TYR A 60 11.34 22.80 -6.37
CA TYR A 60 11.82 21.94 -7.44
C TYR A 60 10.62 21.49 -8.28
N GLY A 61 10.29 22.21 -9.36
CA GLY A 61 9.08 22.01 -10.16
C GLY A 61 8.77 20.54 -10.46
N ALA A 62 7.79 19.98 -9.76
CA ALA A 62 7.31 18.62 -9.96
C ALA A 62 6.25 18.61 -11.07
N GLY A 63 6.72 18.46 -12.31
CA GLY A 63 5.87 18.19 -13.47
C GLY A 63 5.22 19.42 -14.12
N GLY A 64 5.57 19.68 -15.38
CA GLY A 64 5.05 20.81 -16.15
C GLY A 64 5.85 22.09 -15.90
N VAL A 65 6.63 22.50 -16.89
CA VAL A 65 7.41 23.73 -16.84
C VAL A 65 6.51 24.96 -16.77
N SER A 66 6.55 25.69 -15.66
CA SER A 66 6.70 27.15 -15.67
C SER A 66 7.18 27.63 -14.28
N GLY A 67 8.49 27.82 -14.13
CA GLY A 67 9.08 28.57 -13.01
C GLY A 67 9.57 27.74 -11.84
N GLY A 68 10.85 27.35 -11.87
CA GLY A 68 11.59 26.91 -10.69
C GLY A 68 12.26 28.10 -10.01
N GLY A 69 12.29 28.07 -8.67
CA GLY A 69 13.25 28.81 -7.83
C GLY A 69 13.05 30.34 -7.71
N CYS A 70 12.78 30.80 -6.49
CA CYS A 70 12.65 32.21 -6.07
C CYS A 70 11.60 32.98 -6.88
N GLY A 71 10.34 32.90 -6.45
CA GLY A 71 9.19 33.56 -7.07
C GLY A 71 9.27 35.10 -7.07
N CYS A 72 10.13 35.66 -7.90
CA CYS A 72 10.09 37.06 -8.32
C CYS A 72 9.45 37.11 -9.70
N ASN A 73 8.18 37.52 -9.73
CA ASN A 73 7.72 38.38 -10.83
C ASN A 73 8.18 39.80 -10.51
#